data_AF-A0A0J9V128-F1
#
_entry.id   AF-A0A0J9V128-F1
#
_cell.length_a   1.000
_cell.length_b   1.000
_cell.length_c   1.000
_cell.angle_alpha   90.00
_cell.angle_beta   90.00
_cell.angle_gamma   90.00
#
_symmetry.space_group_name_H-M   'P 1'
#
loop_
_entity.id
_entity.type
_entity.pdbx_description
1 polymer ?
#
loop_
_entity_poly.entity_id
_entity_poly.type
_entity_poly.pdbx_seq_one_letter_code
_entity_poly.pdbx_strand_id
1 'polypeptide(L)'
;MEEEDLDSKYENVPSQIFYKELNAELKDRVNTQWEKLKDLIEEQPLLKDVCDKLEKNLKSLNANPQSEMLSKKHCYDINYWLFDNVHNKLNIKEEDPLFYNIIDSVHSVWRDINESLPDKTHICKPDSTLMDMPVLKEFKHLFDFIENFAFFKAEAFKDTPKACTKYFKYLERSVQIYYAREIFCTNPESNMCNRYIDNYKSYNPKNVREELNVSKLIMELSKGMLEQL
;
A
#
# COMPACT_ATOMS: atom_id res chain seq x y z
N MET A 1 9.73 -15.56 -17.18
CA MET A 1 9.45 -14.27 -17.84
C MET A 1 9.09 -13.35 -16.71
N GLU A 2 10.08 -12.56 -16.25
CA GLU A 2 9.87 -11.62 -15.15
C GLU A 2 8.84 -10.60 -15.61
N GLU A 3 7.68 -10.62 -14.96
CA GLU A 3 6.66 -9.60 -15.12
C GLU A 3 7.28 -8.31 -14.58
N GLU A 4 7.80 -7.47 -15.49
CA GLU A 4 8.33 -6.15 -15.18
C GLU A 4 7.30 -5.44 -14.29
N ASP A 5 7.70 -5.09 -13.07
CA ASP A 5 6.80 -4.58 -12.04
C ASP A 5 6.05 -3.36 -12.60
N LEU A 6 4.79 -3.57 -12.99
CA LEU A 6 3.96 -2.57 -13.65
C LEU A 6 3.88 -1.29 -12.81
N ASP A 7 3.95 -1.44 -11.49
CA ASP A 7 3.86 -0.36 -10.52
C ASP A 7 5.06 0.60 -10.56
N SER A 8 6.25 0.10 -10.93
CA SER A 8 7.45 0.92 -11.11
C SER A 8 7.31 2.00 -12.19
N LYS A 9 6.38 1.84 -13.15
CA LYS A 9 6.11 2.82 -14.22
C LYS A 9 5.23 3.99 -13.75
N TYR A 10 4.64 3.89 -12.56
CA TYR A 10 3.64 4.82 -12.04
C TYR A 10 4.14 5.55 -10.79
N GLU A 11 5.40 6.01 -10.83
CA GLU A 11 6.10 6.59 -9.68
C GLU A 11 5.43 7.83 -9.06
N ASN A 12 4.58 8.52 -9.82
CA ASN A 12 3.89 9.73 -9.38
C ASN A 12 2.52 9.46 -8.73
N VAL A 13 2.14 8.19 -8.60
CA VAL A 13 0.87 7.78 -8.02
C VAL A 13 1.01 7.67 -6.48
N PRO A 14 0.04 8.14 -5.68
CA PRO A 14 0.18 8.27 -4.21
C PRO A 14 0.71 7.02 -3.50
N SER A 15 0.12 5.85 -3.75
CA SER A 15 0.59 4.58 -3.17
C SER A 15 2.05 4.24 -3.49
N GLN A 16 2.54 4.62 -4.67
CA GLN A 16 3.92 4.37 -5.10
C GLN A 16 4.88 5.33 -4.42
N ILE A 17 4.46 6.58 -4.22
CA ILE A 17 5.21 7.55 -3.42
C ILE A 17 5.37 7.03 -1.99
N PHE A 18 4.27 6.59 -1.37
CA PHE A 18 4.29 6.05 -0.02
C PHE A 18 5.19 4.81 0.08
N TYR A 19 5.06 3.85 -0.84
CA TYR A 19 5.90 2.63 -0.82
C TYR A 19 7.40 2.94 -1.02
N LYS A 20 7.74 3.97 -1.79
CA LYS A 20 9.12 4.47 -1.90
C LYS A 20 9.62 5.07 -0.58
N GLU A 21 8.78 5.82 0.13
CA GLU A 21 9.10 6.40 1.44
C GLU A 21 9.40 5.33 2.49
N LEU A 22 8.68 4.19 2.46
CA LEU A 22 8.96 3.04 3.34
C LEU A 22 10.40 2.55 3.19
N ASN A 23 10.93 2.60 1.97
CA ASN A 23 12.27 2.13 1.61
C ASN A 23 13.36 3.19 1.72
N ALA A 24 12.99 4.45 1.98
CA ALA A 24 13.95 5.57 2.02
C ALA A 24 15.03 5.35 3.08
N GLU A 25 16.25 5.74 2.71
CA GLU A 25 17.45 5.59 3.54
C GLU A 25 17.35 6.37 4.87
N LEU A 26 17.97 5.78 5.90
CA LEU A 26 17.99 6.35 7.24
C LEU A 26 19.05 7.45 7.32
N LYS A 27 18.67 8.60 7.88
CA LYS A 27 19.62 9.69 8.17
C LYS A 27 20.47 9.38 9.41
N ASP A 28 19.87 8.73 10.41
CA ASP A 28 20.53 8.32 11.65
C ASP A 28 20.15 6.88 12.00
N ARG A 29 21.16 6.05 12.32
CA ARG A 29 20.95 4.68 12.81
C ARG A 29 21.08 4.66 14.33
N VAL A 30 19.97 4.77 15.02
CA VAL A 30 19.96 4.62 16.48
C VAL A 30 18.77 3.74 16.82
N ASN A 31 19.02 2.48 17.19
CA ASN A 31 18.02 1.82 18.02
C ASN A 31 18.49 0.65 18.86
N THR A 32 18.03 0.66 20.11
CA THR A 32 18.23 -0.35 21.15
C THR A 32 17.06 -1.32 21.26
N GLN A 33 15.90 -1.05 20.62
CA GLN A 33 14.73 -1.92 20.74
C GLN A 33 14.93 -3.28 20.03
N TRP A 34 15.88 -3.36 19.10
CA TRP A 34 16.20 -4.57 18.35
C TRP A 34 17.16 -5.53 19.05
N GLU A 35 17.61 -5.23 20.29
CA GLU A 35 18.45 -6.16 21.07
C GLU A 35 17.78 -7.52 21.28
N LYS A 36 16.43 -7.56 21.35
CA LYS A 36 15.67 -8.81 21.41
C LYS A 36 15.81 -9.70 20.16
N LEU A 37 16.25 -9.12 19.03
CA LEU A 37 16.48 -9.81 17.76
C LEU A 37 17.97 -9.98 17.46
N LYS A 38 18.86 -9.73 18.43
CA LYS A 38 20.30 -9.71 18.20
C LYS A 38 20.81 -10.97 17.51
N ASP A 39 20.44 -12.14 18.01
CA ASP A 39 20.89 -13.43 17.46
C ASP A 39 20.40 -13.61 16.01
N LEU A 40 19.12 -13.30 15.73
CA LEU A 40 18.57 -13.32 14.37
C LEU A 40 19.25 -12.31 13.43
N ILE A 41 19.64 -11.14 13.94
CA ILE A 41 20.36 -10.11 13.18
C ILE A 41 21.80 -10.55 12.91
N GLU A 42 22.45 -11.25 13.84
CA GLU A 42 23.78 -11.82 13.63
C GLU A 42 23.75 -12.90 12.54
N GLU A 43 22.70 -13.74 12.52
CA GLU A 43 22.48 -14.75 11.48
C GLU A 43 22.01 -14.15 10.15
N GLN A 44 21.21 -13.09 10.19
CA GLN A 44 20.64 -12.40 9.03
C GLN A 44 20.96 -10.89 9.07
N PRO A 45 22.18 -10.46 8.71
CA PRO A 45 22.60 -9.06 8.85
C PRO A 45 21.70 -8.04 8.12
N LEU A 46 21.05 -8.45 7.02
CA LEU A 46 20.11 -7.61 6.28
C LEU A 46 18.82 -7.31 7.07
N LEU A 47 18.46 -8.13 8.05
CA LEU A 47 17.32 -7.91 8.94
C LEU A 47 17.46 -6.59 9.71
N LYS A 48 18.68 -6.17 10.06
CA LYS A 48 18.91 -4.91 10.76
C LYS A 48 18.35 -3.71 9.98
N ASP A 49 18.56 -3.68 8.67
CA ASP A 49 18.04 -2.60 7.82
C ASP A 49 16.51 -2.61 7.74
N VAL A 50 15.91 -3.81 7.66
CA VAL A 50 14.45 -3.98 7.67
C VAL A 50 13.86 -3.49 8.99
N CYS A 51 14.44 -3.91 10.11
CA CYS A 51 14.08 -3.46 11.45
C CYS A 51 14.16 -1.94 11.58
N ASP A 52 15.29 -1.33 11.21
CA ASP A 52 15.47 0.12 11.36
C ASP A 52 14.48 0.92 10.49
N LYS A 53 14.21 0.46 9.26
CA LYS A 53 13.22 1.09 8.37
C LYS A 53 11.79 0.90 8.90
N LEU A 54 11.44 -0.27 9.43
CA LEU A 54 10.15 -0.51 10.07
C LEU A 54 9.89 0.50 11.17
N GLU A 55 10.82 0.65 12.11
CA GLU A 55 10.63 1.57 13.22
C GLU A 55 10.55 3.04 12.79
N LYS A 56 11.37 3.45 11.81
CA LYS A 56 11.27 4.78 11.19
C LYS A 56 9.86 5.02 10.67
N ASN A 57 9.31 4.06 9.91
CA ASN A 57 7.99 4.18 9.29
C ASN A 57 6.88 4.24 10.35
N LEU A 58 6.96 3.41 11.40
CA LEU A 58 6.00 3.41 12.51
C LEU A 58 5.99 4.73 13.28
N LYS A 59 7.17 5.26 13.61
CA LYS A 59 7.30 6.56 14.28
C LYS A 59 6.81 7.71 13.38
N SER A 60 7.11 7.65 12.09
CA SER A 60 6.71 8.68 11.13
C SER A 60 5.18 8.76 10.98
N LEU A 61 4.50 7.62 10.86
CA LEU A 61 3.04 7.56 10.80
C LEU A 61 2.40 8.01 12.12
N ASN A 62 2.96 7.63 13.26
CA ASN A 62 2.45 8.06 14.57
C ASN A 62 2.59 9.58 14.76
N ALA A 63 3.68 10.18 14.29
CA ALA A 63 3.91 11.61 14.38
C ALA A 63 3.10 12.43 13.36
N ASN A 64 2.72 11.82 12.23
CA ASN A 64 2.00 12.49 11.14
C ASN A 64 0.75 11.68 10.75
N PRO A 65 -0.26 11.63 11.63
CA PRO A 65 -1.46 10.85 11.39
C PRO A 65 -2.18 11.35 10.14
N GLN A 66 -2.68 10.40 9.35
CA GLN A 66 -3.44 10.66 8.13
C GLN A 66 -4.94 10.59 8.43
N SER A 67 -5.79 10.72 7.40
CA SER A 67 -7.20 10.35 7.54
C SER A 67 -7.33 8.91 8.05
N GLU A 68 -8.43 8.58 8.72
CA GLU A 68 -8.65 7.25 9.29
C GLU A 68 -8.49 6.14 8.24
N MET A 69 -9.10 6.33 7.06
CA MET A 69 -9.01 5.42 5.92
C MET A 69 -7.56 5.23 5.45
N LEU A 70 -6.80 6.32 5.26
CA LEU A 70 -5.40 6.24 4.82
C LEU A 70 -4.52 5.59 5.89
N SER A 71 -4.76 5.90 7.17
CA SER A 71 -4.00 5.31 8.28
C SER A 71 -4.18 3.80 8.33
N LYS A 72 -5.41 3.29 8.17
CA LYS A 72 -5.69 1.86 8.08
C LYS A 72 -4.98 1.23 6.87
N LYS A 73 -5.08 1.86 5.69
CA LYS A 73 -4.44 1.35 4.47
C LYS A 73 -2.90 1.34 4.57
N HIS A 74 -2.29 2.42 5.05
CA HIS A 74 -0.83 2.50 5.24
C HIS A 74 -0.34 1.47 6.27
N CYS A 75 -1.19 1.09 7.22
CA CYS A 75 -0.90 -0.03 8.09
C CYS A 75 -0.87 -1.38 7.40
N TYR A 76 -1.76 -1.61 6.44
CA TYR A 76 -1.65 -2.78 5.57
C TYR A 76 -0.34 -2.76 4.79
N ASP A 77 0.03 -1.61 4.20
CA ASP A 77 1.27 -1.48 3.43
C ASP A 77 2.51 -1.80 4.24
N ILE A 78 2.59 -1.35 5.50
CA ILE A 78 3.74 -1.65 6.37
C ILE A 78 3.81 -3.14 6.68
N ASN A 79 2.67 -3.79 6.97
CA ASN A 79 2.64 -5.24 7.17
C ASN A 79 3.07 -5.97 5.89
N TYR A 80 2.48 -5.64 4.73
CA TYR A 80 2.90 -6.20 3.44
C TYR A 80 4.40 -5.98 3.18
N TRP A 81 4.89 -4.76 3.41
CA TRP A 81 6.28 -4.38 3.18
C TRP A 81 7.24 -5.22 4.02
N LEU A 82 6.88 -5.55 5.26
CA LEU A 82 7.69 -6.44 6.11
C LEU A 82 7.81 -7.83 5.47
N PHE A 83 6.68 -8.44 5.09
CA PHE A 83 6.67 -9.76 4.45
C PHE A 83 7.45 -9.76 3.14
N ASP A 84 7.26 -8.72 2.31
CA ASP A 84 7.96 -8.55 1.05
C ASP A 84 9.48 -8.39 1.23
N ASN A 85 9.92 -7.66 2.27
CA ASN A 85 11.35 -7.53 2.56
C ASN A 85 11.96 -8.83 3.10
N VAL A 86 11.26 -9.57 3.96
CA VAL A 86 11.74 -10.90 4.38
C VAL A 86 11.86 -11.82 3.17
N HIS A 87 10.89 -11.79 2.25
CA HIS A 87 10.92 -12.61 1.04
C HIS A 87 12.04 -12.22 0.07
N ASN A 88 12.09 -10.95 -0.30
CA ASN A 88 12.93 -10.46 -1.41
C ASN A 88 14.31 -10.03 -0.94
N LYS A 89 14.39 -9.30 0.18
CA LYS A 89 15.65 -8.72 0.65
C LYS A 89 16.48 -9.70 1.46
N LEU A 90 15.84 -10.45 2.35
CA LEU A 90 16.52 -11.51 3.09
C LEU A 90 16.64 -12.79 2.26
N ASN A 91 15.93 -12.88 1.14
CA ASN A 91 15.88 -14.04 0.25
C ASN A 91 15.41 -15.32 0.96
N ILE A 92 14.45 -15.18 1.89
CA ILE A 92 13.87 -16.29 2.65
C ILE A 92 12.48 -16.56 2.08
N LYS A 93 12.27 -17.76 1.55
CA LYS A 93 10.99 -18.11 0.91
C LYS A 93 9.92 -18.40 1.96
N GLU A 94 8.66 -18.21 1.59
CA GLU A 94 7.52 -18.38 2.51
C GLU A 94 7.41 -19.81 3.04
N GLU A 95 7.87 -20.79 2.27
CA GLU A 95 7.92 -22.21 2.64
C GLU A 95 9.03 -22.52 3.67
N ASP A 96 9.98 -21.62 3.86
CA ASP A 96 11.03 -21.77 4.87
C ASP A 96 10.47 -21.40 6.25
N PRO A 97 10.53 -22.30 7.27
CA PRO A 97 10.09 -21.97 8.63
C PRO A 97 10.76 -20.72 9.22
N LEU A 98 11.96 -20.37 8.76
CA LEU A 98 12.65 -19.15 9.16
C LEU A 98 11.87 -17.89 8.77
N PHE A 99 11.09 -17.92 7.68
CA PHE A 99 10.26 -16.80 7.23
C PHE A 99 9.32 -16.34 8.34
N TYR A 100 8.44 -17.23 8.79
CA TYR A 100 7.47 -16.90 9.82
C TYR A 100 8.11 -16.71 11.20
N ASN A 101 9.22 -17.38 11.50
CA ASN A 101 9.99 -17.11 12.72
C ASN A 101 10.46 -15.64 12.77
N ILE A 102 11.05 -15.14 11.67
CA ILE A 102 11.47 -13.74 11.58
C ILE A 102 10.27 -12.80 11.70
N ILE A 103 9.17 -13.07 10.98
CA ILE A 103 7.96 -12.24 11.03
C ILE A 103 7.41 -12.15 12.45
N ASP A 104 7.24 -13.29 13.14
CA ASP A 104 6.71 -13.33 14.51
C ASP A 104 7.62 -12.62 15.52
N SER A 105 8.94 -12.79 15.36
CA SER A 105 9.94 -12.16 16.20
C SER A 105 9.93 -10.64 16.02
N VAL A 106 9.89 -10.17 14.77
CA VAL A 106 9.76 -8.74 14.44
C VAL A 106 8.43 -8.17 14.94
N HIS A 107 7.32 -8.89 14.76
CA HIS A 107 6.01 -8.51 15.29
C HIS A 107 6.03 -8.34 16.82
N SER A 108 6.81 -9.15 17.54
CA SER A 108 6.98 -8.98 18.97
C SER A 108 7.62 -7.66 19.34
N VAL A 109 8.72 -7.30 18.69
CA VAL A 109 9.39 -6.02 18.97
C VAL A 109 8.58 -4.83 18.44
N TRP A 110 7.83 -4.99 17.35
CA TRP A 110 6.88 -3.98 16.88
C TRP A 110 5.84 -3.66 17.97
N ARG A 111 5.30 -4.65 18.70
CA ARG A 111 4.40 -4.38 19.83
C ARG A 111 5.08 -3.52 20.90
N ASP A 112 6.34 -3.79 21.23
CA ASP A 112 7.12 -2.97 22.17
C ASP A 112 7.34 -1.54 21.64
N ILE A 113 7.64 -1.38 20.34
CA ILE A 113 7.72 -0.06 19.69
C ILE A 113 6.42 0.70 19.92
N ASN A 114 5.28 0.08 19.62
CA ASN A 114 3.97 0.69 19.80
C ASN A 114 3.70 1.11 21.25
N GLU A 115 4.15 0.32 22.23
CA GLU A 115 4.07 0.67 23.65
C GLU A 115 4.95 1.86 24.04
N SER A 116 6.02 2.12 23.30
CA SER A 116 6.89 3.29 23.50
C SER A 116 6.44 4.57 22.79
N LEU A 117 5.51 4.47 21.82
CA LEU A 117 5.03 5.64 21.06
C LEU A 117 4.26 6.64 21.94
N PRO A 118 4.39 7.96 21.74
CA PRO A 118 3.71 8.97 22.54
C PRO A 118 2.19 8.97 22.31
N ASP A 119 1.75 8.83 21.06
CA ASP A 119 0.34 8.78 20.70
C ASP A 119 -0.13 7.32 20.58
N LYS A 120 -1.18 6.96 21.31
CA LYS A 120 -1.79 5.62 21.30
C LYS A 120 -3.03 5.51 20.41
N THR A 121 -3.50 6.62 19.85
CA THR A 121 -4.73 6.69 19.04
C THR A 121 -4.50 6.27 17.60
N HIS A 122 -3.34 6.62 17.03
CA HIS A 122 -2.95 6.31 15.65
C HIS A 122 -1.73 5.40 15.65
N ILE A 123 -1.91 4.18 16.14
CA ILE A 123 -0.87 3.15 16.16
C ILE A 123 -1.12 2.10 15.08
N CYS A 124 -0.04 1.74 14.41
CA CYS A 124 -0.05 0.65 13.46
C CYS A 124 0.28 -0.66 14.14
N LYS A 125 -0.59 -1.66 14.03
CA LYS A 125 -0.38 -2.95 14.70
C LYS A 125 0.14 -4.00 13.71
N PRO A 126 1.02 -4.91 14.17
CA PRO A 126 1.33 -6.10 13.39
C PRO A 126 0.05 -6.92 13.18
N ASP A 127 -0.18 -7.38 11.95
CA ASP A 127 -1.28 -8.27 11.60
C ASP A 127 -0.74 -9.66 11.27
N SER A 128 -0.85 -10.57 12.26
CA SER A 128 -0.47 -11.98 12.10
C SER A 128 -1.56 -12.83 11.44
N THR A 129 -2.66 -12.23 11.00
CA THR A 129 -3.76 -12.93 10.31
C THR A 129 -3.70 -12.78 8.79
N LEU A 130 -2.65 -12.14 8.29
CA LEU A 130 -2.36 -12.01 6.87
C LEU A 130 -2.13 -13.40 6.24
N MET A 131 -2.68 -13.58 5.03
CA MET A 131 -2.59 -14.81 4.24
C MET A 131 -1.25 -14.91 3.50
N ASP A 132 -1.10 -15.96 2.67
CA ASP A 132 0.07 -16.18 1.84
C ASP A 132 0.41 -14.97 0.93
N MET A 133 1.70 -14.78 0.66
CA MET A 133 2.23 -13.64 -0.10
C MET A 133 1.52 -13.31 -1.42
N PRO A 134 1.16 -14.30 -2.29
CA PRO A 134 0.46 -14.01 -3.53
C PRO A 134 -0.88 -13.30 -3.30
N VAL A 135 -1.62 -13.73 -2.27
CA VAL A 135 -2.91 -13.14 -1.91
C VAL A 135 -2.70 -11.74 -1.34
N LEU A 136 -1.70 -11.55 -0.48
CA LEU A 136 -1.36 -10.23 0.04
C LEU A 136 -1.02 -9.24 -1.06
N LYS A 137 -0.27 -9.69 -2.08
CA LYS A 137 0.08 -8.84 -3.22
C LYS A 137 -1.16 -8.38 -4.00
N GLU A 138 -2.15 -9.25 -4.19
CA GLU A 138 -3.40 -8.86 -4.84
C GLU A 138 -4.22 -7.85 -4.02
N PHE A 139 -4.31 -8.05 -2.71
CA PHE A 139 -4.98 -7.08 -1.83
C PHE A 139 -4.21 -5.76 -1.73
N LYS A 140 -2.87 -5.80 -1.78
CA LYS A 140 -2.06 -4.61 -1.95
C LYS A 140 -2.46 -3.83 -3.20
N HIS A 141 -2.50 -4.48 -4.36
CA HIS A 141 -2.90 -3.81 -5.61
C HIS A 141 -4.32 -3.24 -5.53
N LEU A 142 -5.25 -3.94 -4.86
CA LEU A 142 -6.60 -3.45 -4.61
C LEU A 142 -6.60 -2.18 -3.74
N PHE A 143 -5.89 -2.20 -2.62
CA PHE A 143 -5.85 -1.09 -1.68
C PHE A 143 -5.08 0.12 -2.24
N ASP A 144 -4.04 -0.13 -3.03
CA ASP A 144 -3.34 0.90 -3.81
C ASP A 144 -4.32 1.58 -4.78
N PHE A 145 -5.12 0.82 -5.54
CA PHE A 145 -6.16 1.39 -6.40
C PHE A 145 -7.13 2.30 -5.63
N ILE A 146 -7.56 1.89 -4.45
CA ILE A 146 -8.49 2.65 -3.62
C ILE A 146 -7.88 3.96 -3.12
N GLU A 147 -6.64 3.93 -2.62
CA GLU A 147 -5.89 5.14 -2.25
C GLU A 147 -5.72 6.09 -3.45
N ASN A 148 -5.41 5.53 -4.62
CA ASN A 148 -5.13 6.31 -5.83
C ASN A 148 -6.38 6.79 -6.56
N PHE A 149 -7.58 6.37 -6.13
CA PHE A 149 -8.82 6.61 -6.85
C PHE A 149 -9.08 8.11 -7.08
N ALA A 150 -8.91 8.92 -6.03
CA ALA A 150 -9.08 10.37 -6.11
C ALA A 150 -8.04 11.02 -7.05
N PHE A 151 -6.80 10.52 -7.03
CA PHE A 151 -5.74 10.97 -7.91
C PHE A 151 -6.08 10.72 -9.39
N PHE A 152 -6.50 9.50 -9.74
CA PHE A 152 -6.88 9.18 -11.12
C PHE A 152 -8.11 9.95 -11.58
N LYS A 153 -9.09 10.14 -10.69
CA LYS A 153 -10.26 10.97 -10.95
C LYS A 153 -9.85 12.40 -11.30
N ALA A 154 -8.95 13.01 -10.53
CA ALA A 154 -8.45 14.36 -10.79
C ALA A 154 -7.68 14.46 -12.12
N GLU A 155 -6.81 13.49 -12.42
CA GLU A 155 -6.09 13.44 -13.70
C GLU A 155 -7.04 13.30 -14.89
N ALA A 156 -8.08 12.46 -14.78
CA ALA A 156 -9.08 12.28 -15.82
C ALA A 156 -9.91 13.55 -16.06
N PHE A 157 -10.31 14.27 -15.01
CA PHE A 157 -11.00 15.56 -15.15
C PHE A 157 -10.14 16.64 -15.79
N LYS A 158 -8.82 16.62 -15.55
CA LYS A 158 -7.89 17.60 -16.11
C LYS A 158 -7.66 17.40 -17.61
N ASP A 159 -7.43 16.16 -18.03
CA ASP A 159 -7.19 15.80 -19.44
C ASP A 159 -7.47 14.30 -19.63
N THR A 160 -8.70 13.98 -20.02
CA THR A 160 -9.13 12.58 -20.16
C THR A 160 -8.27 11.81 -21.18
N PRO A 161 -8.05 12.26 -22.43
CA PRO A 161 -7.21 11.53 -23.39
C PRO A 161 -5.80 11.23 -22.88
N LYS A 162 -5.16 12.20 -22.23
CA LYS A 162 -3.82 12.03 -21.67
C LYS A 162 -3.82 11.08 -20.48
N ALA A 163 -4.77 11.22 -19.56
CA ALA A 163 -4.89 10.33 -18.40
C ALA A 163 -5.18 8.89 -18.83
N CYS A 164 -6.08 8.68 -19.79
CA CYS A 164 -6.33 7.37 -20.37
C CYS A 164 -5.05 6.78 -20.94
N THR A 165 -4.32 7.50 -21.80
CA THR A 165 -3.07 7.00 -22.40
C THR A 165 -2.03 6.66 -21.35
N LYS A 166 -1.86 7.51 -20.33
CA LYS A 166 -0.84 7.35 -19.30
C LYS A 166 -1.16 6.17 -18.36
N TYR A 167 -2.38 6.08 -17.86
CA TYR A 167 -2.74 5.16 -16.76
C TYR A 167 -3.56 3.94 -17.19
N PHE A 168 -3.81 3.73 -18.49
CA PHE A 168 -4.67 2.64 -18.99
C PHE A 168 -4.32 1.28 -18.38
N LYS A 169 -3.05 0.85 -18.47
CA LYS A 169 -2.64 -0.48 -17.99
C LYS A 169 -2.78 -0.63 -16.48
N TYR A 170 -2.42 0.42 -15.71
CA TYR A 170 -2.63 0.44 -14.27
C TYR A 170 -4.11 0.25 -13.93
N LEU A 171 -4.97 1.05 -14.56
CA LEU A 171 -6.41 1.04 -14.31
C LEU A 171 -7.05 -0.28 -14.77
N GLU A 172 -6.65 -0.82 -15.92
CA GLU A 172 -7.12 -2.10 -16.43
C GLU A 172 -6.86 -3.23 -15.43
N ARG A 173 -5.61 -3.39 -14.96
CA ARG A 173 -5.25 -4.38 -13.93
C ARG A 173 -6.03 -4.14 -12.64
N SER A 174 -6.08 -2.90 -12.17
CA SER A 174 -6.73 -2.54 -10.90
C SER A 174 -8.23 -2.83 -10.91
N VAL A 175 -8.91 -2.54 -12.02
CA VAL A 175 -10.35 -2.80 -12.21
C VAL A 175 -10.63 -4.29 -12.22
N GLN A 176 -9.78 -5.10 -12.87
CA GLN A 176 -9.92 -6.55 -12.85
C GLN A 176 -9.77 -7.11 -11.42
N ILE A 177 -8.75 -6.66 -10.68
CA ILE A 177 -8.52 -7.06 -9.29
C ILE A 177 -9.70 -6.66 -8.40
N TYR A 178 -10.23 -5.43 -8.57
CA TYR A 178 -11.40 -4.95 -7.82
C TYR A 178 -12.58 -5.92 -7.93
N TYR A 179 -12.97 -6.31 -9.15
CA TYR A 179 -14.10 -7.22 -9.32
C TYR A 179 -13.78 -8.66 -8.90
N ALA A 180 -12.54 -9.13 -9.11
CA ALA A 180 -12.14 -10.47 -8.69
C ALA A 180 -12.14 -10.62 -7.15
N ARG A 181 -11.85 -9.53 -6.42
CA ARG A 181 -11.72 -9.54 -4.96
C ARG A 181 -12.93 -8.97 -4.22
N GLU A 182 -13.95 -8.47 -4.94
CA GLU A 182 -15.16 -7.88 -4.37
C GLU A 182 -15.84 -8.78 -3.34
N ILE A 183 -15.88 -10.10 -3.58
CA ILE A 183 -16.49 -11.07 -2.64
C ILE A 183 -15.82 -11.04 -1.25
N PHE A 184 -14.50 -10.84 -1.20
CA PHE A 184 -13.74 -10.73 0.04
C PHE A 184 -13.88 -9.36 0.73
N CYS A 185 -14.41 -8.37 0.02
CA CYS A 185 -14.70 -7.03 0.57
C CYS A 185 -16.19 -6.81 0.87
N THR A 186 -17.06 -7.76 0.54
CA THR A 186 -18.52 -7.60 0.69
C THR A 186 -19.18 -8.68 1.51
N ASN A 187 -18.56 -9.86 1.66
CA ASN A 187 -19.05 -10.91 2.55
C ASN A 187 -18.90 -10.47 4.03
N PRO A 188 -19.98 -10.34 4.82
CA PRO A 188 -19.92 -9.95 6.23
C PRO A 188 -19.09 -10.89 7.11
N GLU A 189 -19.04 -12.17 6.80
CA GLU A 189 -18.37 -13.20 7.61
C GLU A 189 -16.85 -13.25 7.36
N SER A 190 -16.40 -12.79 6.19
CA SER A 190 -15.00 -12.91 5.74
C SER A 190 -14.46 -11.59 5.16
N ASN A 191 -14.99 -10.45 5.61
CA ASN A 191 -14.62 -9.15 5.05
C ASN A 191 -13.21 -8.75 5.46
N MET A 192 -12.22 -9.04 4.61
CA MET A 192 -10.85 -8.62 4.87
C MET A 192 -10.71 -7.10 4.72
N CYS A 193 -11.42 -6.51 3.77
CA CYS A 193 -11.22 -5.14 3.35
C CYS A 193 -11.64 -4.14 4.43
N ASN A 194 -12.69 -4.42 5.21
CA ASN A 194 -13.16 -3.53 6.29
C ASN A 194 -12.13 -3.25 7.39
N ARG A 195 -11.07 -4.05 7.51
CA ARG A 195 -9.97 -3.77 8.45
C ARG A 195 -9.08 -2.62 7.97
N TYR A 196 -9.00 -2.45 6.65
CA TYR A 196 -8.00 -1.61 5.99
C TYR A 196 -8.60 -0.48 5.16
N ILE A 197 -9.83 -0.66 4.70
CA ILE A 197 -10.55 0.22 3.79
C ILE A 197 -11.96 0.42 4.31
N ASP A 198 -12.32 1.67 4.55
CA ASP A 198 -13.68 2.07 4.84
C ASP A 198 -14.47 2.29 3.53
N ASN A 199 -15.75 1.92 3.53
CA ASN A 199 -16.67 2.17 2.42
C ASN A 199 -16.18 1.68 1.04
N TYR A 200 -15.62 0.46 0.96
CA TYR A 200 -15.11 -0.16 -0.27
C TYR A 200 -15.95 0.09 -1.55
N LYS A 201 -17.28 0.06 -1.44
CA LYS A 201 -18.20 0.23 -2.57
C LYS A 201 -18.17 1.62 -3.20
N SER A 202 -17.75 2.67 -2.48
CA SER A 202 -17.64 4.02 -3.08
C SER A 202 -16.56 4.10 -4.14
N TYR A 203 -15.58 3.20 -4.09
CA TYR A 203 -14.46 3.13 -5.04
C TYR A 203 -14.76 2.23 -6.24
N ASN A 204 -16.02 1.85 -6.44
CA ASN A 204 -16.41 1.07 -7.61
C ASN A 204 -16.01 1.82 -8.89
N PRO A 205 -15.22 1.21 -9.79
CA PRO A 205 -14.78 1.87 -11.02
C PRO A 205 -15.95 2.38 -11.90
N LYS A 206 -17.15 1.82 -11.78
CA LYS A 206 -18.36 2.32 -12.49
C LYS A 206 -18.73 3.74 -12.08
N ASN A 207 -18.52 4.12 -10.82
CA ASN A 207 -18.88 5.43 -10.29
C ASN A 207 -18.12 6.56 -10.99
N VAL A 208 -16.92 6.29 -11.50
CA VAL A 208 -16.11 7.27 -12.26
C VAL A 208 -16.86 7.76 -13.50
N ARG A 209 -17.60 6.88 -14.19
CA ARG A 209 -18.36 7.25 -15.41
C ARG A 209 -19.54 8.15 -15.11
N GLU A 210 -20.22 7.92 -13.99
CA GLU A 210 -21.39 8.70 -13.58
C GLU A 210 -21.00 10.14 -13.25
N GLU A 211 -19.81 10.33 -12.67
CA GLU A 211 -19.32 11.64 -12.25
C GLU A 211 -18.58 12.42 -13.35
N LEU A 212 -17.97 11.72 -14.31
CA LEU A 212 -17.27 12.37 -15.43
C LEU A 212 -18.22 13.12 -16.38
N ASN A 213 -19.54 13.01 -16.21
CA ASN A 213 -20.60 13.62 -17.02
C ASN A 213 -20.16 13.86 -18.47
N VAL A 214 -20.23 12.79 -19.28
CA VAL A 214 -19.75 12.74 -20.67
C VAL A 214 -20.14 13.98 -21.49
N SER A 215 -21.30 14.57 -21.22
CA SER A 215 -21.76 15.83 -21.83
C SER A 215 -20.85 17.03 -21.54
N LYS A 216 -20.32 17.15 -20.30
CA LYS A 216 -19.37 18.19 -19.89
C LYS A 216 -18.01 18.00 -20.56
N LEU A 217 -17.55 16.75 -20.65
CA LEU A 217 -16.34 16.38 -21.40
C LEU A 217 -16.45 16.70 -22.90
N ILE A 218 -17.59 16.37 -23.52
CA ILE A 218 -17.86 16.71 -24.92
C ILE A 218 -17.90 18.24 -25.12
N MET A 219 -18.52 18.98 -24.19
CA MET A 219 -18.54 20.45 -24.25
C MET A 219 -17.15 21.07 -24.14
N GLU A 220 -16.29 20.59 -23.23
CA GLU A 220 -14.92 21.12 -23.09
C GLU A 220 -14.01 20.74 -24.27
N LEU A 221 -14.14 19.52 -24.80
CA LEU A 221 -13.45 19.12 -26.04
C LEU A 221 -13.89 19.97 -27.23
N SER A 222 -15.19 20.31 -27.33
CA SER A 222 -15.71 21.17 -28.39
C SER A 222 -15.24 22.63 -28.28
N LYS A 223 -15.05 23.14 -27.04
CA LYS A 223 -14.46 24.47 -26.80
C LYS A 223 -12.99 24.53 -27.21
N GLY A 224 -12.18 23.53 -26.84
CA GLY A 224 -10.76 23.49 -27.19
C GLY A 224 -10.50 23.42 -28.70
N MET A 225 -11.42 22.86 -29.49
CA MET A 225 -11.35 22.84 -30.95
C MET A 225 -11.72 24.17 -31.61
N LEU A 226 -12.54 25.02 -30.96
CA LEU A 226 -12.93 26.33 -31.45
C LEU A 226 -11.89 27.42 -31.17
N GLU A 227 -11.08 27.25 -30.13
CA GLU A 227 -9.99 28.18 -29.76
C GLU A 227 -8.71 28.00 -30.62
N GLN A 228 -8.71 27.05 -31.55
CA GLN A 228 -7.61 26.76 -32.48
C GLN A 228 -7.90 27.17 -33.94
N LEU A 229 -9.01 27.89 -34.19
CA LEU A 229 -9.40 28.49 -35.47
C LEU A 229 -9.39 30.02 -35.38
#